data_AF-A0A8T4XJ29-F1
#
_entry.id   AF-A0A8T4XJ29-F1
#
_cell.length_a   1.000
_cell.length_b   1.000
_cell.length_c   1.000
_cell.angle_alpha   90.00
_cell.angle_beta   90.00
_cell.angle_gamma   90.00
#
_symmetry.space_group_name_H-M   'P 1'
#
loop_
_entity.id
_entity.type
_entity.pdbx_description
1 polymer ?
#
loop_
_entity_poly.entity_id
_entity_poly.type
_entity_poly.pdbx_seq_one_letter_code
_entity_poly.pdbx_strand_id
1 'polypeptide(L)'
;MEKMLLSGLRNPLLVIAAIAFFLDSNVLSADLRECGRAIVIDPFNREFNLMSLDVYEMYMRSIIYSLERAGYAVDYYKDENVTIDLLKRLDDEGYDIVYINSHGFIDSRGLFALFVREKLNSENALLYQDDIAENLIGYLKEGDLAGYLYVTPGFFLRYGNDSRLPGTIIFVDACYSGNNTSLADVFLVLGASCFIGWDKVVNVIHGIMMDGLFFHETCKYNRTVEEALRKTRRDPESGASLVYFGDGSLRIQRVALNAESEEIPNFILGIILILIFSASACISYIMLSKVLGKGKY
;
A
#
# COMPACT_ATOMS: atom_id res chain seq x y z
N MET A 1 -1.22 11.37 40.43
CA MET A 1 -0.98 11.60 38.98
C MET A 1 -1.74 12.81 38.45
N GLU A 2 -2.98 13.04 38.88
CA GLU A 2 -3.83 14.17 38.44
C GLU A 2 -3.29 15.57 38.83
N LYS A 3 -2.56 15.69 39.95
CA LYS A 3 -1.95 16.96 40.38
C LYS A 3 -0.69 17.38 39.60
N MET A 4 -0.14 16.50 38.75
CA MET A 4 1.08 16.79 37.99
C MET A 4 0.79 17.36 36.58
N LEU A 5 -0.45 17.22 36.10
CA LEU A 5 -0.88 17.75 34.79
C LEU A 5 -1.30 19.23 34.87
N LEU A 6 -1.75 19.71 36.04
CA LEU A 6 -2.27 21.07 36.20
C LEU A 6 -1.19 22.14 36.50
N SER A 7 0.06 21.75 36.79
CA SER A 7 1.15 22.71 37.05
C SER A 7 1.82 23.23 35.77
N GLY A 8 1.68 22.53 34.65
CA GLY A 8 2.26 22.92 33.35
C GLY A 8 1.58 24.15 32.71
N LEU A 9 0.32 24.43 33.06
CA LEU A 9 -0.49 25.52 32.51
C LEU A 9 -0.20 26.90 33.15
N ARG A 10 0.68 26.99 34.14
CA ARG A 10 1.04 28.25 34.81
C ARG A 10 2.31 28.91 34.29
N ASN A 11 3.02 28.25 33.38
CA ASN A 11 4.24 28.80 32.81
C ASN A 11 3.91 29.54 31.50
N PRO A 12 3.93 30.88 31.48
CA PRO A 12 3.59 31.67 30.30
C PRO A 12 4.52 31.38 29.11
N LEU A 13 5.77 30.95 29.35
CA LEU A 13 6.68 30.52 28.27
C LEU A 13 6.20 29.23 27.60
N LEU A 14 5.54 28.33 28.33
CA LEU A 14 5.03 27.05 27.81
C LEU A 14 3.74 27.25 27.02
N VAL A 15 2.93 28.23 27.43
CA VAL A 15 1.75 28.69 26.69
C VAL A 15 2.16 29.46 25.42
N ILE A 16 3.19 30.32 25.51
CA ILE A 16 3.74 31.03 24.35
C ILE A 16 4.42 30.04 23.39
N ALA A 17 5.12 29.02 23.87
CA ALA A 17 5.68 27.97 23.03
C ALA A 17 4.58 27.12 22.35
N ALA A 18 3.49 26.83 23.05
CA ALA A 18 2.34 26.13 22.46
C ALA A 18 1.58 26.99 21.44
N ILE A 19 1.44 28.30 21.69
CA ILE A 19 0.85 29.26 20.75
C ILE A 19 1.79 29.48 19.56
N ALA A 20 3.10 29.57 19.76
CA ALA A 20 4.09 29.64 18.69
C ALA A 20 4.08 28.34 17.87
N PHE A 21 3.96 27.16 18.51
CA PHE A 21 3.77 25.87 17.82
C PHE A 21 2.46 25.83 17.01
N PHE A 22 1.37 26.41 17.52
CA PHE A 22 0.09 26.55 16.80
C PHE A 22 0.08 27.63 15.72
N LEU A 23 0.98 28.62 15.81
CA LEU A 23 1.14 29.67 14.79
C LEU A 23 2.16 29.25 13.72
N ASP A 24 3.13 28.39 14.06
CA ASP A 24 4.09 27.79 13.13
C ASP A 24 3.45 26.64 12.33
N SER A 25 2.49 25.92 12.92
CA SER A 25 1.63 24.99 12.15
C SER A 25 0.71 25.69 11.16
N ASN A 26 0.54 27.02 11.25
CA ASN A 26 -0.16 27.84 10.26
C ASN A 26 0.77 28.44 9.18
N VAL A 27 2.10 28.26 9.30
CA VAL A 27 3.06 28.57 8.22
C VAL A 27 3.14 27.44 7.17
N LEU A 28 2.47 26.30 7.41
CA LEU A 28 2.09 25.30 6.40
C LEU A 28 0.86 25.75 5.61
N SER A 29 0.88 26.98 5.10
CA SER A 29 0.00 27.43 4.01
C SER A 29 0.82 27.91 2.81
N ALA A 30 2.07 27.44 2.72
CA ALA A 30 2.84 27.49 1.48
C ALA A 30 2.19 26.54 0.46
N ASP A 31 1.37 27.12 -0.41
CA ASP A 31 0.82 26.56 -1.65
C ASP A 31 0.31 25.11 -1.58
N LEU A 32 -0.96 24.95 -1.18
CA LEU A 32 -1.79 23.77 -1.50
C LEU A 32 -2.10 23.65 -3.01
N ARG A 33 -1.24 24.21 -3.88
CA ARG A 33 -1.37 24.15 -5.33
C ARG A 33 -0.50 23.00 -5.84
N GLU A 34 -1.20 21.87 -6.02
CA GLU A 34 -0.81 20.62 -6.70
C GLU A 34 -0.08 19.56 -5.87
N CYS A 35 -0.65 19.13 -4.74
CA CYS A 35 -0.38 17.76 -4.28
C CYS A 35 -0.83 16.78 -5.37
N GLY A 36 0.04 15.85 -5.76
CA GLY A 36 -0.36 14.75 -6.62
C GLY A 36 -1.44 13.90 -5.93
N ARG A 37 -2.19 13.10 -6.68
CA ARG A 37 -3.16 12.17 -6.09
C ARG A 37 -2.68 10.74 -6.24
N ALA A 38 -2.73 9.97 -5.17
CA ALA A 38 -2.49 8.54 -5.20
C ALA A 38 -3.69 7.79 -4.60
N ILE A 39 -4.00 6.61 -5.14
CA ILE A 39 -4.95 5.68 -4.55
C ILE A 39 -4.25 4.39 -4.18
N VAL A 40 -4.57 3.89 -2.99
CA VAL A 40 -4.14 2.61 -2.45
C VAL A 40 -5.39 1.76 -2.24
N ILE A 41 -5.46 0.60 -2.90
CA ILE A 41 -6.60 -0.31 -2.88
C ILE A 41 -6.15 -1.64 -2.30
N ASP A 42 -6.72 -2.05 -1.17
CA ASP A 42 -6.32 -3.24 -0.40
C ASP A 42 -7.53 -4.09 0.04
N PRO A 43 -8.19 -4.80 -0.90
CA PRO A 43 -9.41 -5.57 -0.64
C PRO A 43 -9.24 -6.69 0.39
N PHE A 44 -8.02 -7.19 0.62
CA PHE A 44 -7.78 -8.35 1.48
C PHE A 44 -6.92 -8.01 2.71
N ASN A 45 -6.87 -6.72 3.11
CA ASN A 45 -6.11 -6.22 4.25
C ASN A 45 -6.25 -7.09 5.52
N ARG A 46 -7.48 -7.38 5.96
CA ARG A 46 -7.72 -8.18 7.17
C ARG A 46 -7.21 -9.61 7.04
N GLU A 47 -7.37 -10.21 5.86
CA GLU A 47 -6.90 -11.57 5.59
C GLU A 47 -5.37 -11.62 5.64
N PHE A 48 -4.70 -10.71 4.94
CA PHE A 48 -3.25 -10.63 4.92
C PHE A 48 -2.65 -10.25 6.29
N ASN A 49 -3.33 -9.41 7.06
CA ASN A 49 -2.93 -9.12 8.44
C ASN A 49 -3.00 -10.34 9.37
N LEU A 50 -4.07 -11.15 9.27
CA LEU A 50 -4.20 -12.38 10.06
C LEU A 50 -3.11 -13.40 9.71
N MET A 51 -2.69 -13.45 8.44
CA MET A 51 -1.61 -14.33 7.99
C MET A 51 -0.21 -13.87 8.46
N SER A 52 -0.07 -12.61 8.87
CA SER A 52 1.25 -11.98 9.04
C SER A 52 1.51 -11.34 10.40
N LEU A 53 0.64 -11.57 11.40
CA LEU A 53 0.82 -11.06 12.76
C LEU A 53 0.99 -9.52 12.81
N ASP A 54 0.12 -8.79 12.11
CA ASP A 54 0.07 -7.31 12.02
C ASP A 54 1.26 -6.64 11.28
N VAL A 55 2.22 -7.42 10.78
CA VAL A 55 3.36 -6.89 10.01
C VAL A 55 2.93 -6.31 8.66
N TYR A 56 1.88 -6.87 8.06
CA TYR A 56 1.36 -6.41 6.77
C TYR A 56 0.85 -4.95 6.83
N GLU A 57 0.00 -4.60 7.81
CA GLU A 57 -0.50 -3.22 7.98
C GLU A 57 0.66 -2.23 8.17
N MET A 58 1.75 -2.63 8.84
CA MET A 58 2.93 -1.78 8.99
C MET A 58 3.58 -1.45 7.64
N TYR A 59 3.71 -2.43 6.75
CA TYR A 59 4.29 -2.19 5.43
C TYR A 59 3.35 -1.40 4.51
N MET A 60 2.03 -1.66 4.54
CA MET A 60 1.04 -0.84 3.85
C MET A 60 1.12 0.64 4.28
N ARG A 61 1.24 0.89 5.60
CA ARG A 61 1.44 2.24 6.12
C ARG A 61 2.76 2.86 5.67
N SER A 62 3.81 2.07 5.48
CA SER A 62 5.10 2.57 4.98
C SER A 62 5.01 3.05 3.52
N ILE A 63 4.19 2.39 2.69
CA ILE A 63 3.91 2.80 1.32
C ILE A 63 3.15 4.13 1.32
N ILE A 64 2.04 4.19 2.06
CA ILE A 64 1.23 5.41 2.20
C ILE A 64 2.10 6.57 2.70
N TYR A 65 2.88 6.35 3.75
CA TYR A 65 3.79 7.35 4.29
C TYR A 65 4.82 7.82 3.25
N SER A 66 5.38 6.91 2.45
CA SER A 66 6.34 7.27 1.40
C SER A 66 5.71 8.16 0.34
N LEU A 67 4.48 7.85 -0.08
CA LEU A 67 3.71 8.65 -1.03
C LEU A 67 3.35 10.03 -0.45
N GLU A 68 2.83 10.10 0.77
CA GLU A 68 2.53 11.37 1.43
C GLU A 68 3.77 12.27 1.53
N ARG A 69 4.91 11.69 1.91
CA ARG A 69 6.20 12.40 1.96
C ARG A 69 6.70 12.85 0.60
N ALA A 70 6.33 12.15 -0.48
CA ALA A 70 6.65 12.55 -1.85
C ALA A 70 5.73 13.68 -2.38
N GLY A 71 4.71 14.10 -1.63
CA GLY A 71 3.80 15.18 -2.02
C GLY A 71 2.47 14.71 -2.61
N TYR A 72 2.04 13.48 -2.28
CA TYR A 72 0.74 12.96 -2.70
C TYR A 72 -0.30 13.05 -1.59
N ALA A 73 -1.53 13.42 -1.95
CA ALA A 73 -2.71 13.10 -1.17
C ALA A 73 -3.10 11.64 -1.47
N VAL A 74 -3.19 10.80 -0.43
CA VAL A 74 -3.42 9.36 -0.60
C VAL A 74 -4.84 8.98 -0.17
N ASP A 75 -5.63 8.48 -1.12
CA ASP A 75 -6.92 7.85 -0.85
C ASP A 75 -6.69 6.36 -0.58
N TYR A 76 -7.01 5.88 0.63
CA TYR A 76 -6.78 4.49 1.03
C TYR A 76 -8.10 3.73 1.27
N TYR A 77 -8.40 2.78 0.39
CA TYR A 77 -9.57 1.90 0.47
C TYR A 77 -9.15 0.49 0.84
N LYS A 78 -9.78 -0.09 1.86
CA LYS A 78 -9.47 -1.44 2.33
C LYS A 78 -10.69 -2.28 2.65
N ASP A 79 -10.49 -3.59 2.63
CA ASP A 79 -11.49 -4.62 2.91
C ASP A 79 -12.82 -4.32 2.18
N GLU A 80 -13.93 -4.29 2.92
CA GLU A 80 -15.29 -4.18 2.38
C GLU A 80 -15.56 -2.85 1.64
N ASN A 81 -14.64 -1.87 1.72
CA ASN A 81 -14.72 -0.62 0.96
C ASN A 81 -14.17 -0.75 -0.47
N VAL A 82 -13.57 -1.89 -0.82
CA VAL A 82 -13.09 -2.17 -2.17
C VAL A 82 -14.16 -2.95 -2.94
N THR A 83 -15.00 -2.21 -3.66
CA THR A 83 -16.14 -2.73 -4.43
C THR A 83 -15.87 -2.70 -5.93
N ILE A 84 -16.71 -3.38 -6.69
CA ILE A 84 -16.72 -3.26 -8.17
C ILE A 84 -16.94 -1.80 -8.58
N ASP A 85 -17.86 -1.09 -7.92
CA ASP A 85 -18.16 0.31 -8.22
C ASP A 85 -16.99 1.26 -7.96
N LEU A 86 -16.12 0.97 -6.99
CA LEU A 86 -14.87 1.72 -6.80
C LEU A 86 -13.97 1.56 -8.04
N LEU A 87 -13.80 0.33 -8.53
CA LEU A 87 -12.97 0.07 -9.71
C LEU A 87 -13.56 0.65 -11.00
N LYS A 88 -14.90 0.71 -11.14
CA LYS A 88 -15.56 1.34 -12.29
C LYS A 88 -15.23 2.84 -12.42
N ARG A 89 -14.86 3.50 -11.31
CA ARG A 89 -14.56 4.94 -11.25
C ARG A 89 -13.08 5.25 -11.04
N LEU A 90 -12.21 4.24 -11.21
CA LEU A 90 -10.78 4.37 -10.92
C LEU A 90 -10.11 5.49 -11.74
N ASP A 91 -10.63 5.75 -12.93
CA ASP A 91 -10.11 6.75 -13.88
C ASP A 91 -10.79 8.13 -13.75
N ASP A 92 -11.85 8.27 -12.95
CA ASP A 92 -12.59 9.54 -12.78
C ASP A 92 -11.84 10.55 -11.89
N GLU A 93 -10.90 10.08 -11.06
CA GLU A 93 -10.33 10.84 -9.96
C GLU A 93 -8.97 11.49 -10.29
N GLY A 94 -8.40 11.22 -11.47
CA GLY A 94 -7.15 11.82 -11.92
C GLY A 94 -5.93 11.44 -11.04
N TYR A 95 -5.83 10.17 -10.68
CA TYR A 95 -4.70 9.65 -9.90
C TYR A 95 -3.42 9.60 -10.73
N ASP A 96 -2.33 10.12 -10.17
CA ASP A 96 -0.98 9.95 -10.69
C ASP A 96 -0.42 8.56 -10.40
N ILE A 97 -0.87 7.96 -9.28
CA ILE A 97 -0.41 6.66 -8.80
C ILE A 97 -1.62 5.84 -8.38
N VAL A 98 -1.73 4.64 -8.92
CA VAL A 98 -2.70 3.63 -8.51
C VAL A 98 -1.92 2.43 -7.99
N TYR A 99 -2.02 2.15 -6.71
CA TYR A 99 -1.46 0.94 -6.09
C TYR A 99 -2.60 0.01 -5.67
N ILE A 100 -2.59 -1.23 -6.16
CA ILE A 100 -3.60 -2.24 -5.83
C ILE A 100 -2.92 -3.47 -5.26
N ASN A 101 -3.17 -3.79 -3.99
CA ASN A 101 -2.72 -5.02 -3.34
C ASN A 101 -3.87 -6.03 -3.25
N SER A 102 -3.83 -7.09 -4.03
CA SER A 102 -4.92 -8.06 -4.09
C SER A 102 -4.45 -9.45 -4.49
N HIS A 103 -5.37 -10.41 -4.47
CA HIS A 103 -5.16 -11.68 -5.13
C HIS A 103 -5.29 -11.54 -6.65
N GLY A 104 -4.48 -12.32 -7.37
CA GLY A 104 -4.47 -12.39 -8.82
C GLY A 104 -4.24 -13.80 -9.33
N PHE A 105 -4.76 -14.10 -10.52
CA PHE A 105 -4.50 -15.36 -11.20
C PHE A 105 -4.56 -15.19 -12.72
N ILE A 106 -4.06 -16.19 -13.44
CA ILE A 106 -4.23 -16.32 -14.89
C ILE A 106 -5.38 -17.31 -15.15
N ASP A 107 -6.40 -16.86 -15.86
CA ASP A 107 -7.55 -17.69 -16.20
C ASP A 107 -7.20 -18.73 -17.29
N SER A 108 -8.16 -19.62 -17.59
CA SER A 108 -7.99 -20.66 -18.63
C SER A 108 -7.75 -20.13 -20.05
N ARG A 109 -7.99 -18.83 -20.30
CA ARG A 109 -7.74 -18.15 -21.58
C ARG A 109 -6.37 -17.47 -21.60
N GLY A 110 -5.61 -17.52 -20.50
CA GLY A 110 -4.34 -16.83 -20.36
C GLY A 110 -4.47 -15.37 -19.97
N LEU A 111 -5.66 -14.90 -19.57
CA LEU A 111 -5.88 -13.51 -19.17
C LEU A 111 -5.73 -13.38 -17.65
N PHE A 112 -5.12 -12.27 -17.22
CA PHE A 112 -5.07 -11.94 -15.80
C PHE A 112 -6.48 -11.66 -15.25
N ALA A 113 -6.71 -11.98 -13.98
CA ALA A 113 -7.91 -11.64 -13.24
C ALA A 113 -7.54 -11.15 -11.84
N LEU A 114 -8.16 -10.04 -11.44
CA LEU A 114 -7.90 -9.34 -10.18
C LEU A 114 -9.09 -9.50 -9.24
N PHE A 115 -8.87 -10.01 -8.04
CA PHE A 115 -9.95 -10.13 -7.05
C PHE A 115 -10.30 -8.79 -6.41
N VAL A 116 -11.56 -8.67 -6.02
CA VAL A 116 -12.07 -7.61 -5.13
C VAL A 116 -12.67 -8.23 -3.87
N ARG A 117 -12.95 -7.40 -2.87
CA ARG A 117 -13.52 -7.90 -1.61
C ARG A 117 -14.99 -8.29 -1.73
N GLU A 118 -15.67 -7.78 -2.74
CA GLU A 118 -17.09 -8.04 -2.96
C GLU A 118 -17.36 -9.51 -3.29
N LYS A 119 -18.38 -10.11 -2.67
CA LYS A 119 -18.83 -11.47 -2.93
C LYS A 119 -20.11 -11.49 -3.75
N LEU A 120 -20.25 -12.48 -4.63
CA LEU A 120 -21.50 -12.72 -5.35
C LEU A 120 -22.64 -13.04 -4.37
N ASN A 121 -23.78 -12.39 -4.57
CA ASN A 121 -25.03 -12.63 -3.88
C ASN A 121 -26.21 -12.36 -4.84
N SER A 122 -27.44 -12.62 -4.40
CA SER A 122 -28.62 -12.49 -5.27
C SER A 122 -28.86 -11.06 -5.79
N GLU A 123 -28.44 -10.03 -5.05
CA GLU A 123 -28.62 -8.64 -5.42
C GLU A 123 -27.60 -8.23 -6.50
N ASN A 124 -26.31 -8.44 -6.24
CA ASN A 124 -25.29 -8.04 -7.20
C ASN A 124 -25.17 -8.98 -8.41
N ALA A 125 -25.68 -10.22 -8.32
CA ALA A 125 -25.82 -11.09 -9.49
C ALA A 125 -26.74 -10.50 -10.56
N LEU A 126 -27.81 -9.80 -10.14
CA LEU A 126 -28.68 -9.07 -11.07
C LEU A 126 -28.04 -7.77 -11.53
N LEU A 127 -27.37 -7.05 -10.61
CA LEU A 127 -26.70 -5.78 -10.93
C LEU A 127 -25.59 -5.94 -11.98
N TYR A 128 -24.81 -7.02 -11.88
CA TYR A 128 -23.66 -7.31 -12.75
C TYR A 128 -23.96 -8.37 -13.80
N GLN A 129 -25.24 -8.68 -14.08
CA GLN A 129 -25.60 -9.77 -14.98
C GLN A 129 -24.95 -9.64 -16.37
N ASP A 130 -24.88 -8.41 -16.90
CA ASP A 130 -24.33 -8.12 -18.22
C ASP A 130 -22.79 -8.22 -18.18
N ASP A 131 -22.16 -7.65 -17.14
CA ASP A 131 -20.72 -7.74 -16.90
C ASP A 131 -20.26 -9.20 -16.75
N ILE A 132 -21.07 -10.05 -16.11
CA ILE A 132 -20.82 -11.49 -15.95
C ILE A 132 -20.99 -12.21 -17.29
N ALA A 133 -22.05 -11.93 -18.03
CA ALA A 133 -22.30 -12.51 -19.35
C ALA A 133 -21.19 -12.18 -20.36
N GLU A 134 -20.61 -10.99 -20.25
CA GLU A 134 -19.49 -10.52 -21.08
C GLU A 134 -18.10 -10.94 -20.56
N ASN A 135 -18.02 -11.66 -19.44
CA ASN A 135 -16.77 -12.06 -18.77
C ASN A 135 -15.88 -10.88 -18.32
N LEU A 136 -16.50 -9.75 -18.00
CA LEU A 136 -15.83 -8.60 -17.38
C LEU A 136 -15.67 -8.84 -15.87
N ILE A 137 -16.69 -9.42 -15.25
CA ILE A 137 -16.71 -9.85 -13.85
C ILE A 137 -16.89 -11.37 -13.81
N GLY A 138 -16.17 -12.03 -12.91
CA GLY A 138 -16.35 -13.45 -12.63
C GLY A 138 -16.22 -13.76 -11.15
N TYR A 139 -16.39 -15.03 -10.79
CA TYR A 139 -16.23 -15.52 -9.42
C TYR A 139 -15.78 -16.99 -9.44
N LEU A 140 -15.09 -17.42 -8.39
CA LEU A 140 -14.75 -18.83 -8.20
C LEU A 140 -15.85 -19.57 -7.45
N LYS A 141 -16.10 -20.83 -7.82
CA LYS A 141 -17.08 -21.69 -7.13
C LYS A 141 -16.48 -22.43 -5.93
N GLU A 142 -15.16 -22.64 -5.94
CA GLU A 142 -14.43 -23.46 -4.98
C GLU A 142 -13.07 -22.83 -4.67
N GLY A 143 -12.45 -23.28 -3.56
CA GLY A 143 -11.17 -22.77 -3.06
C GLY A 143 -11.31 -21.63 -2.03
N ASP A 144 -10.17 -21.11 -1.56
CA ASP A 144 -10.12 -20.11 -0.48
C ASP A 144 -10.76 -18.77 -0.90
N LEU A 145 -10.78 -18.48 -2.20
CA LEU A 145 -11.40 -17.29 -2.78
C LEU A 145 -12.80 -17.56 -3.37
N ALA A 146 -13.43 -18.67 -3.00
CA ALA A 146 -14.78 -19.00 -3.47
C ALA A 146 -15.79 -17.90 -3.12
N GLY A 147 -16.58 -17.52 -4.13
CA GLY A 147 -17.63 -16.52 -4.04
C GLY A 147 -17.16 -15.07 -4.14
N TYR A 148 -15.86 -14.77 -4.00
CA TYR A 148 -15.35 -13.43 -4.27
C TYR A 148 -15.39 -13.13 -5.77
N LEU A 149 -15.72 -11.89 -6.10
CA LEU A 149 -15.70 -11.39 -7.46
C LEU A 149 -14.26 -11.08 -7.89
N TYR A 150 -13.98 -11.26 -9.16
CA TYR A 150 -12.79 -10.77 -9.83
C TYR A 150 -13.16 -10.01 -11.10
N VAL A 151 -12.29 -9.09 -11.50
CA VAL A 151 -12.40 -8.33 -12.75
C VAL A 151 -11.32 -8.76 -13.74
N THR A 152 -11.63 -8.67 -15.03
CA THR A 152 -10.70 -9.01 -16.12
C THR A 152 -10.16 -7.74 -16.81
N PRO A 153 -9.12 -7.81 -17.66
CA PRO A 153 -8.68 -6.67 -18.46
C PRO A 153 -9.81 -6.00 -19.25
N GLY A 154 -10.78 -6.79 -19.73
CA GLY A 154 -11.95 -6.26 -20.43
C GLY A 154 -12.80 -5.34 -19.56
N PHE A 155 -12.87 -5.56 -18.25
CA PHE A 155 -13.58 -4.67 -17.32
C PHE A 155 -12.99 -3.26 -17.35
N PHE A 156 -11.66 -3.15 -17.27
CA PHE A 156 -10.99 -1.85 -17.30
C PHE A 156 -11.13 -1.18 -18.67
N LEU A 157 -11.13 -1.92 -19.78
CA LEU A 157 -11.45 -1.34 -21.10
C LEU A 157 -12.90 -0.87 -21.22
N ARG A 158 -13.86 -1.57 -20.57
CA ARG A 158 -15.28 -1.25 -20.66
C ARG A 158 -15.64 0.02 -19.89
N TYR A 159 -15.04 0.17 -18.71
CA TYR A 159 -15.36 1.22 -17.75
C TYR A 159 -14.33 2.35 -17.74
N GLY A 160 -13.10 2.09 -18.17
CA GLY A 160 -12.12 3.11 -18.44
C GLY A 160 -12.45 3.87 -19.73
N ASN A 161 -12.05 5.14 -19.80
CA ASN A 161 -12.07 5.92 -21.03
C ASN A 161 -10.65 6.26 -21.49
N ASP A 162 -10.43 6.30 -22.81
CA ASP A 162 -9.18 6.70 -23.41
C ASP A 162 -8.77 8.09 -22.87
N SER A 163 -7.53 8.22 -22.38
CA SER A 163 -6.93 9.47 -21.88
C SER A 163 -7.26 9.87 -20.43
N ARG A 164 -7.78 8.98 -19.58
CA ARG A 164 -8.06 9.29 -18.16
C ARG A 164 -7.00 8.84 -17.16
N LEU A 165 -6.01 8.09 -17.60
CA LEU A 165 -4.81 7.77 -16.80
C LEU A 165 -3.53 8.45 -17.33
N PRO A 166 -3.56 9.70 -17.85
CA PRO A 166 -2.43 10.28 -18.54
C PRO A 166 -1.26 10.48 -17.57
N GLY A 167 -0.13 9.83 -17.85
CA GLY A 167 1.04 9.94 -16.97
C GLY A 167 0.98 9.06 -15.73
N THR A 168 -0.10 8.29 -15.53
CA THR A 168 -0.30 7.51 -14.31
C THR A 168 0.67 6.31 -14.25
N ILE A 169 1.17 6.03 -13.05
CA ILE A 169 1.84 4.77 -12.72
C ILE A 169 0.82 3.83 -12.09
N ILE A 170 0.61 2.68 -12.72
CA ILE A 170 -0.22 1.59 -12.20
C ILE A 170 0.70 0.54 -11.58
N PHE A 171 0.51 0.24 -10.31
CA PHE A 171 1.23 -0.79 -9.57
C PHE A 171 0.21 -1.80 -9.05
N VAL A 172 0.30 -3.05 -9.50
CA VAL A 172 -0.57 -4.14 -9.05
C VAL A 172 0.26 -5.17 -8.30
N ASP A 173 0.16 -5.16 -6.98
CA ASP A 173 0.68 -6.21 -6.10
C ASP A 173 -0.31 -7.38 -6.07
N ALA A 174 -0.22 -8.23 -7.08
CA ALA A 174 -0.99 -9.46 -7.16
C ALA A 174 -0.21 -10.54 -7.91
N CYS A 175 -0.38 -11.80 -7.51
CA CYS A 175 0.23 -12.95 -8.18
C CYS A 175 -0.04 -12.92 -9.70
N TYR A 176 1.01 -13.01 -10.51
CA TYR A 176 0.97 -13.01 -11.98
C TYR A 176 0.51 -11.70 -12.65
N SER A 177 0.33 -10.60 -11.92
CA SER A 177 -0.04 -9.29 -12.49
C SER A 177 0.93 -8.78 -13.56
N GLY A 178 2.21 -9.17 -13.48
CA GLY A 178 3.24 -8.88 -14.47
C GLY A 178 3.70 -10.11 -15.29
N ASN A 179 2.98 -11.23 -15.23
CA ASN A 179 3.39 -12.47 -15.91
C ASN A 179 3.25 -12.38 -17.44
N ASN A 180 2.23 -11.66 -17.90
CA ASN A 180 2.00 -11.37 -19.30
C ASN A 180 1.49 -9.92 -19.45
N THR A 181 1.33 -9.47 -20.69
CA THR A 181 0.97 -8.07 -20.96
C THR A 181 -0.54 -7.82 -20.92
N SER A 182 -1.40 -8.81 -20.69
CA SER A 182 -2.85 -8.68 -20.89
C SER A 182 -3.48 -7.55 -20.07
N LEU A 183 -3.08 -7.37 -18.81
CA LEU A 183 -3.55 -6.25 -17.99
C LEU A 183 -2.76 -4.97 -18.26
N ALA A 184 -1.44 -5.08 -18.45
CA ALA A 184 -0.57 -3.94 -18.71
C ALA A 184 -0.96 -3.19 -19.99
N ASP A 185 -1.21 -3.91 -21.09
CA ASP A 185 -1.62 -3.36 -22.38
C ASP A 185 -2.91 -2.55 -22.25
N VAL A 186 -3.88 -3.01 -21.44
CA VAL A 186 -5.12 -2.27 -21.17
C VAL A 186 -4.83 -0.94 -20.49
N PHE A 187 -4.07 -0.94 -19.40
CA PHE A 187 -3.77 0.31 -18.70
C PHE A 187 -2.94 1.29 -19.54
N LEU A 188 -1.99 0.78 -20.34
CA LEU A 188 -1.19 1.60 -21.25
C LEU A 188 -2.07 2.22 -22.36
N VAL A 189 -3.03 1.48 -22.90
CA VAL A 189 -4.03 2.02 -23.85
C VAL A 189 -4.89 3.10 -23.22
N LEU A 190 -5.27 2.94 -21.94
CA LEU A 190 -6.03 3.95 -21.18
C LEU A 190 -5.20 5.20 -20.80
N GLY A 191 -3.92 5.23 -21.16
CA GLY A 191 -3.03 6.40 -21.03
C GLY A 191 -1.98 6.31 -19.92
N ALA A 192 -1.97 5.23 -19.14
CA ALA A 192 -0.95 5.00 -18.13
C ALA A 192 0.44 5.03 -18.78
N SER A 193 1.41 5.63 -18.11
CA SER A 193 2.77 5.69 -18.63
C SER A 193 3.61 4.49 -18.20
N CYS A 194 3.27 3.85 -17.08
CA CYS A 194 3.94 2.65 -16.63
C CYS A 194 2.98 1.73 -15.88
N PHE A 195 3.10 0.42 -16.12
CA PHE A 195 2.47 -0.63 -15.34
C PHE A 195 3.56 -1.45 -14.64
N ILE A 196 3.35 -1.80 -13.36
CA ILE A 196 4.26 -2.58 -12.52
C ILE A 196 3.47 -3.74 -11.91
N GLY A 197 4.06 -4.93 -11.89
CA GLY A 197 3.45 -6.10 -11.25
C GLY A 197 4.41 -7.28 -11.08
N TRP A 198 3.93 -8.36 -10.45
CA TRP A 198 4.71 -9.57 -10.17
C TRP A 198 4.61 -10.59 -11.30
N ASP A 199 5.74 -11.10 -11.76
CA ASP A 199 5.79 -12.08 -12.86
C ASP A 199 5.29 -13.48 -12.51
N LYS A 200 5.12 -13.79 -11.21
CA LYS A 200 4.71 -15.11 -10.68
C LYS A 200 3.90 -14.95 -9.39
N VAL A 201 3.60 -16.08 -8.74
CA VAL A 201 3.08 -16.11 -7.35
C VAL A 201 4.13 -15.51 -6.42
N VAL A 202 3.71 -14.59 -5.55
CA VAL A 202 4.59 -13.96 -4.56
C VAL A 202 4.05 -14.24 -3.15
N ASN A 203 4.95 -14.49 -2.21
CA ASN A 203 4.61 -14.57 -0.79
C ASN A 203 4.14 -13.19 -0.31
N VAL A 204 2.99 -13.14 0.38
CA VAL A 204 2.34 -11.89 0.81
C VAL A 204 3.30 -10.96 1.56
N ILE A 205 4.11 -11.48 2.48
CA ILE A 205 5.04 -10.63 3.25
C ILE A 205 6.24 -10.20 2.42
N HIS A 206 6.74 -11.06 1.54
CA HIS A 206 7.81 -10.68 0.63
C HIS A 206 7.35 -9.59 -0.35
N GLY A 207 6.15 -9.76 -0.91
CA GLY A 207 5.52 -8.83 -1.85
C GLY A 207 5.43 -7.43 -1.27
N ILE A 208 4.67 -7.29 -0.18
CA ILE A 208 4.43 -5.97 0.43
C ILE A 208 5.71 -5.30 0.96
N MET A 209 6.70 -6.09 1.41
CA MET A 209 8.00 -5.56 1.83
C MET A 209 8.79 -5.01 0.63
N MET A 210 8.78 -5.71 -0.52
CA MET A 210 9.46 -5.24 -1.72
C MET A 210 8.77 -4.05 -2.36
N ASP A 211 7.45 -3.98 -2.28
CA ASP A 211 6.67 -2.82 -2.68
C ASP A 211 7.00 -1.60 -1.80
N GLY A 212 7.03 -1.79 -0.48
CA GLY A 212 7.48 -0.77 0.47
C GLY A 212 8.89 -0.26 0.14
N LEU A 213 9.82 -1.17 -0.21
CA LEU A 213 11.14 -0.79 -0.68
C LEU A 213 11.09 -0.02 -2.00
N PHE A 214 10.30 -0.45 -2.98
CA PHE A 214 10.13 0.27 -4.24
C PHE A 214 9.64 1.71 -4.01
N PHE A 215 8.59 1.91 -3.23
CA PHE A 215 8.06 3.24 -2.92
C PHE A 215 9.06 4.05 -2.10
N HIS A 216 9.77 3.44 -1.16
CA HIS A 216 10.85 4.13 -0.44
C HIS A 216 11.93 4.64 -1.40
N GLU A 217 12.38 3.81 -2.33
CA GLU A 217 13.46 4.16 -3.25
C GLU A 217 13.05 5.27 -4.23
N THR A 218 11.83 5.23 -4.75
CA THR A 218 11.29 6.23 -5.68
C THR A 218 10.90 7.53 -4.99
N CYS A 219 10.25 7.47 -3.82
CA CYS A 219 9.77 8.64 -3.09
C CYS A 219 10.87 9.36 -2.33
N LYS A 220 11.81 8.63 -1.70
CA LYS A 220 12.84 9.23 -0.86
C LYS A 220 14.06 9.68 -1.67
N TYR A 221 14.60 8.79 -2.48
CA TYR A 221 15.85 9.02 -3.20
C TYR A 221 15.64 9.48 -4.64
N ASN A 222 14.38 9.73 -5.03
CA ASN A 222 14.02 10.14 -6.38
C ASN A 222 14.67 9.20 -7.41
N ARG A 223 14.47 7.89 -7.27
CA ARG A 223 14.90 6.93 -8.29
C ARG A 223 13.83 6.81 -9.35
N THR A 224 14.23 6.50 -10.58
CA THR A 224 13.25 6.10 -11.60
C THR A 224 12.60 4.77 -11.23
N VAL A 225 11.47 4.43 -11.86
CA VAL A 225 10.83 3.12 -11.72
C VAL A 225 11.84 1.99 -11.94
N GLU A 226 12.59 2.05 -13.04
CA GLU A 226 13.57 1.01 -13.39
C GLU A 226 14.71 0.92 -12.36
N GLU A 227 15.22 2.06 -11.87
CA GLU A 227 16.26 2.10 -10.85
C GLU A 227 15.78 1.54 -9.51
N ALA A 228 14.54 1.84 -9.11
CA ALA A 228 13.95 1.33 -7.88
C ALA A 228 13.66 -0.17 -7.97
N LEU A 229 13.18 -0.67 -9.10
CA LEU A 229 12.96 -2.10 -9.31
C LEU A 229 14.25 -2.92 -9.19
N ARG A 230 15.39 -2.39 -9.66
CA ARG A 230 16.72 -3.01 -9.47
C ARG A 230 17.14 -3.16 -8.00
N LYS A 231 16.48 -2.47 -7.07
CA LYS A 231 16.76 -2.54 -5.63
C LYS A 231 15.91 -3.60 -4.93
N THR A 232 14.77 -3.93 -5.52
CA THR A 232 13.91 -5.02 -5.05
C THR A 232 14.59 -6.38 -5.27
N ARG A 233 14.13 -7.39 -4.54
CA ARG A 233 14.69 -8.74 -4.57
C ARG A 233 13.63 -9.72 -5.01
N ARG A 234 14.09 -10.78 -5.67
CA ARG A 234 13.22 -11.90 -6.00
C ARG A 234 12.69 -12.55 -4.72
N ASP A 235 11.48 -13.04 -4.79
CA ASP A 235 10.92 -13.92 -3.78
C ASP A 235 11.80 -15.18 -3.68
N PRO A 236 12.37 -15.50 -2.51
CA PRO A 236 13.22 -16.67 -2.35
C PRO A 236 12.46 -18.00 -2.54
N GLU A 237 11.14 -18.02 -2.37
CA GLU A 237 10.33 -19.24 -2.44
C GLU A 237 9.90 -19.54 -3.88
N SER A 238 9.32 -18.55 -4.56
CA SER A 238 8.75 -18.73 -5.91
C SER A 238 9.69 -18.26 -7.03
N GLY A 239 10.70 -17.47 -6.70
CA GLY A 239 11.52 -16.74 -7.67
C GLY A 239 10.75 -15.65 -8.42
N ALA A 240 9.63 -15.17 -7.87
CA ALA A 240 8.88 -14.04 -8.41
C ALA A 240 9.71 -12.75 -8.35
N SER A 241 9.54 -11.88 -9.33
CA SER A 241 10.18 -10.57 -9.41
C SER A 241 9.16 -9.52 -9.85
N LEU A 242 9.31 -8.30 -9.34
CA LEU A 242 8.61 -7.16 -9.92
C LEU A 242 9.17 -6.85 -11.32
N VAL A 243 8.28 -6.63 -12.26
CA VAL A 243 8.56 -6.23 -13.63
C VAL A 243 7.74 -4.99 -13.98
N TYR A 244 8.12 -4.30 -15.06
CA TYR A 244 7.36 -3.16 -15.56
C TYR A 244 7.15 -3.22 -17.08
N PHE A 245 6.12 -2.53 -17.54
CA PHE A 245 5.80 -2.27 -18.93
C PHE A 245 5.55 -0.76 -19.10
N GLY A 246 5.97 -0.19 -20.24
CA GLY A 246 5.91 1.26 -20.48
C GLY A 246 7.21 1.98 -20.12
N ASP A 247 7.10 3.20 -19.61
CA ASP A 247 8.23 4.09 -19.33
C ASP A 247 8.85 3.84 -17.95
N GLY A 248 9.98 3.13 -17.93
CA GLY A 248 10.77 2.90 -16.72
C GLY A 248 11.56 4.11 -16.21
N SER A 249 11.57 5.23 -16.94
CA SER A 249 12.30 6.45 -16.58
C SER A 249 11.52 7.40 -15.67
N LEU A 250 10.22 7.11 -15.45
CA LEU A 250 9.33 7.91 -14.60
C LEU A 250 9.81 7.98 -13.15
N ARG A 251 9.49 9.10 -12.50
CA ARG A 251 9.83 9.43 -11.11
C ARG A 251 8.57 9.76 -10.34
N ILE A 252 8.49 9.31 -9.09
CA ILE A 252 7.35 9.53 -8.20
C ILE A 252 7.53 10.80 -7.34
N GLN A 253 8.76 11.18 -6.99
CA GLN A 253 8.94 12.32 -6.09
C GLN A 253 8.44 13.65 -6.72
N ARG A 254 7.38 14.26 -6.16
CA ARG A 254 6.88 15.59 -6.55
C ARG A 254 7.51 16.72 -5.73
N VAL A 255 7.83 16.45 -4.47
CA VAL A 255 8.50 17.39 -3.56
C VAL A 255 9.88 16.87 -3.20
N ALA A 256 10.91 17.69 -3.42
CA ALA A 256 12.25 17.37 -2.97
C ALA A 256 12.29 17.26 -1.44
N LEU A 257 12.68 16.11 -0.92
CA LEU A 257 12.88 15.94 0.51
C LEU A 257 14.18 16.64 0.93
N ASN A 258 14.07 17.67 1.76
CA ASN A 258 15.24 18.29 2.38
C ASN A 258 15.90 17.27 3.32
N ALA A 259 17.21 17.11 3.20
CA ALA A 259 18.01 16.16 3.99
C ALA A 259 18.01 16.44 5.51
N GLU A 260 17.42 17.55 5.95
CA GLU A 260 17.44 18.00 7.35
C GLU A 260 16.22 17.57 8.18
N SER A 261 15.17 16.99 7.58
CA SER A 261 14.05 16.43 8.37
C SER A 261 14.28 14.94 8.68
N GLU A 262 15.39 14.61 9.33
CA GLU A 262 15.59 13.31 10.00
C GLU A 262 14.97 13.34 11.41
N GLU A 263 13.77 13.88 11.55
CA GLU A 263 12.99 13.56 12.75
C GLU A 263 12.50 12.12 12.59
N ILE A 264 13.14 11.20 13.31
CA ILE A 264 12.65 9.84 13.51
C ILE A 264 11.17 9.96 13.87
N PRO A 265 10.23 9.47 13.04
CA PRO A 265 8.81 9.54 13.36
C PRO A 265 8.61 8.93 14.75
N ASN A 266 7.84 9.60 15.62
CA ASN A 266 7.65 9.19 17.02
C ASN A 266 7.24 7.71 17.19
N PHE A 267 6.67 7.10 16.16
CA PHE A 267 6.38 5.67 16.09
C PHE A 267 7.64 4.77 16.05
N ILE A 268 8.69 5.15 15.31
CA ILE A 268 10.00 4.46 15.31
C ILE A 268 10.70 4.63 16.66
N LEU A 269 10.59 5.80 17.29
CA LEU A 269 11.04 6.02 18.67
C LEU A 269 10.26 5.13 19.66
N GLY A 270 8.96 4.96 19.44
CA GLY A 270 8.11 4.02 20.17
C GLY A 270 8.56 2.57 20.02
N ILE A 271 8.93 2.13 18.82
CA ILE A 271 9.47 0.79 18.54
C ILE A 271 10.82 0.58 19.25
N ILE A 272 11.72 1.55 19.17
CA ILE A 272 13.02 1.49 19.86
C ILE A 272 12.81 1.36 21.38
N LEU A 273 11.87 2.14 21.95
CA LEU A 273 11.50 2.02 23.36
C LEU A 273 10.91 0.64 23.69
N ILE A 274 9.97 0.11 22.90
CA ILE A 274 9.36 -1.21 23.12
C ILE A 274 10.41 -2.33 23.05
N LEU A 275 11.34 -2.27 22.11
CA LEU A 275 12.44 -3.24 21.99
C LEU A 275 13.44 -3.12 23.14
N ILE A 276 13.73 -1.91 23.63
CA ILE A 276 14.57 -1.70 24.81
C ILE A 276 13.87 -2.24 26.07
N PHE A 277 12.57 -2.02 26.24
CA PHE A 277 11.82 -2.49 27.40
C PHE A 277 11.61 -4.01 27.39
N SER A 278 11.40 -4.63 26.23
CA SER A 278 11.27 -6.10 26.11
C SER A 278 12.61 -6.81 26.36
N ALA A 279 13.72 -6.26 25.86
CA ALA A 279 15.06 -6.76 26.16
C ALA A 279 15.40 -6.63 27.65
N SER A 280 15.01 -5.52 28.29
CA SER A 280 15.21 -5.28 29.73
C SER A 280 14.40 -6.26 30.58
N ALA A 281 13.17 -6.58 30.17
CA ALA A 281 12.33 -7.58 30.84
C ALA A 281 12.90 -9.01 30.71
N CYS A 282 13.43 -9.38 29.54
CA CYS A 282 14.11 -10.66 29.34
C CYS A 282 15.38 -10.78 30.19
N ILE A 283 16.21 -9.73 30.28
CA ILE A 283 17.42 -9.72 31.12
C ILE A 283 17.06 -9.84 32.61
N SER A 284 16.00 -9.15 33.04
CA SER A 284 15.49 -9.21 34.41
C SER A 284 14.99 -10.61 34.78
N TYR A 285 14.28 -11.28 33.86
CA TYR A 285 13.81 -12.66 34.05
C TYR A 285 14.95 -13.70 34.09
N ILE A 286 15.99 -13.52 33.27
CA ILE A 286 17.18 -14.38 33.26
C ILE A 286 17.99 -14.20 34.56
N MET A 287 18.09 -12.97 35.07
CA MET A 287 18.75 -12.70 36.35
C MET A 287 17.95 -13.27 37.54
N LEU A 288 16.62 -13.11 37.54
CA LEU A 288 15.75 -13.62 38.61
C LEU A 288 15.75 -15.16 38.66
N SER A 289 15.73 -15.83 37.50
CA SER A 289 15.79 -17.30 37.42
C SER A 289 17.14 -17.87 37.86
N LYS A 290 18.27 -17.15 37.62
CA LYS A 290 19.60 -17.53 38.14
C LYS A 290 19.74 -17.33 39.65
N VAL A 291 19.05 -16.35 40.23
CA VAL A 291 19.06 -16.10 41.68
C VAL A 291 18.15 -17.11 42.41
N LEU A 292 16.99 -17.44 41.83
CA LEU A 292 16.04 -18.37 42.43
C LEU A 292 16.36 -19.85 42.15
N GLY A 293 17.15 -20.15 41.11
CA GLY A 293 17.55 -21.52 40.72
C GLY A 293 18.72 -22.12 41.50
N LYS A 294 19.34 -21.40 42.44
CA LYS A 294 20.45 -21.92 43.28
C LYS A 294 20.00 -22.58 44.60
N GLY A 295 18.70 -22.87 44.75
CA GLY A 295 18.15 -23.52 45.93
C GLY A 295 17.43 -24.81 45.60
N LYS A 296 18.15 -25.83 45.12
CA LYS A 296 17.82 -27.26 45.21
C LYS A 296 18.88 -28.07 44.44
N TYR A 297 19.91 -28.51 45.14
CA TYR A 297 20.39 -29.90 45.27
C TYR A 297 21.35 -29.93 46.47
#